data_AF-A0A538KJX2-F1
#
_entry.id   AF-A0A538KJX2-F1
#
_cell.length_a   1.000
_cell.length_b   1.000
_cell.length_c   1.000
_cell.angle_alpha   90.00
_cell.angle_beta   90.00
_cell.angle_gamma   90.00
#
_symmetry.space_group_name_H-M   'P 1'
#
loop_
_entity.id
_entity.type
_entity.pdbx_description
1 polymer ?
#
loop_
_entity_poly.entity_id
_entity_poly.type
_entity_poly.pdbx_seq_one_letter_code
_entity_poly.pdbx_strand_id
1 'polypeptide(L)'
;RGCTVVTGGLGEVMAAAARGAKSAGGTTIGILPGETRADANEWIDHVVVTGIGHARNLAVAASGDAVIAVGGSWGTLAEIGFASRLGRRVVVLEPGWELEGVERAGTPAEAVELALRSRP
;
A
#
# COMPACT_ATOMS: atom_id res chain seq x y z
N ARG A 1 -0.45 -11.09 -11.76
CA ARG A 1 0.95 -10.60 -11.88
C ARG A 1 1.89 -11.19 -10.81
N GLY A 2 1.42 -12.14 -9.97
CA GLY A 2 2.29 -12.85 -9.01
C GLY A 2 2.77 -12.01 -7.81
N CYS A 3 2.19 -10.83 -7.60
CA CYS A 3 2.59 -9.93 -6.53
C CYS A 3 1.85 -10.23 -5.22
N THR A 4 2.53 -10.02 -4.11
CA THR A 4 1.91 -9.90 -2.77
C THR A 4 1.47 -8.47 -2.55
N VAL A 5 0.29 -8.26 -1.97
CA VAL A 5 -0.21 -6.93 -1.62
C VAL A 5 -0.08 -6.69 -0.12
N VAL A 6 0.65 -5.64 0.24
CA VAL A 6 0.83 -5.20 1.64
C VAL A 6 0.04 -3.92 1.87
N THR A 7 -0.74 -3.86 2.95
CA THR A 7 -1.51 -2.67 3.34
C THR A 7 -1.47 -2.46 4.86
N GLY A 8 -2.08 -1.37 5.35
CA GLY A 8 -2.35 -1.20 6.77
C GLY A 8 -3.43 -2.12 7.35
N GLY A 9 -4.04 -3.00 6.53
CA GLY A 9 -4.90 -4.10 6.96
C GLY A 9 -6.31 -3.74 7.45
N LEU A 10 -6.67 -2.46 7.51
CA LEU A 10 -8.01 -2.01 7.93
C LEU A 10 -8.98 -1.95 6.72
N GLY A 11 -10.09 -1.21 6.84
CA GLY A 11 -11.14 -1.07 5.83
C GLY A 11 -10.81 -0.19 4.62
N GLU A 12 -11.85 0.30 3.95
CA GLU A 12 -11.79 1.24 2.82
C GLU A 12 -10.89 0.72 1.67
N VAL A 13 -10.00 1.59 1.17
CA VAL A 13 -9.05 1.31 0.08
C VAL A 13 -8.20 0.08 0.37
N MET A 14 -7.81 -0.15 1.63
CA MET A 14 -6.97 -1.29 2.00
C MET A 14 -7.71 -2.61 1.83
N ALA A 15 -8.99 -2.66 2.24
CA ALA A 15 -9.85 -3.82 2.00
C ALA A 15 -10.14 -4.02 0.51
N ALA A 16 -10.35 -2.94 -0.25
CA ALA A 16 -10.54 -3.03 -1.70
C ALA A 16 -9.31 -3.60 -2.43
N ALA A 17 -8.10 -3.13 -2.07
CA ALA A 17 -6.84 -3.63 -2.62
C ALA A 17 -6.62 -5.11 -2.27
N ALA A 18 -6.83 -5.49 -1.01
CA ALA A 18 -6.71 -6.87 -0.56
C ALA A 18 -7.73 -7.79 -1.25
N ARG A 19 -9.00 -7.37 -1.36
CA ARG A 19 -10.04 -8.13 -2.09
C ARG A 19 -9.66 -8.35 -3.56
N GLY A 20 -9.16 -7.30 -4.23
CA GLY A 20 -8.69 -7.39 -5.62
C GLY A 20 -7.57 -8.42 -5.76
N ALA A 21 -6.55 -8.37 -4.89
CA ALA A 21 -5.47 -9.35 -4.88
C ALA A 21 -5.99 -10.79 -4.66
N LYS A 22 -6.87 -10.98 -3.66
CA LYS A 22 -7.47 -12.29 -3.35
C LYS A 22 -8.28 -12.85 -4.51
N SER A 23 -9.08 -12.03 -5.20
CA SER A 23 -9.86 -12.45 -6.37
C SER A 23 -8.99 -12.95 -7.53
N ALA A 24 -7.72 -12.53 -7.58
CA ALA A 24 -6.73 -12.98 -8.56
C ALA A 24 -5.81 -14.10 -8.03
N GLY A 25 -6.11 -14.68 -6.86
CA GLY A 25 -5.30 -15.71 -6.21
C GLY A 25 -3.98 -15.21 -5.59
N GLY A 26 -3.84 -13.89 -5.38
CA GLY A 26 -2.67 -13.29 -4.74
C GLY A 26 -2.71 -13.35 -3.21
N THR A 27 -1.53 -13.23 -2.60
CA THR A 27 -1.36 -13.18 -1.14
C THR A 27 -1.51 -11.76 -0.61
N THR A 28 -2.14 -11.61 0.56
CA THR A 28 -2.33 -10.31 1.21
C THR A 28 -1.73 -10.26 2.62
N ILE A 29 -1.06 -9.16 2.94
CA ILE A 29 -0.47 -8.89 4.26
C ILE A 29 -1.05 -7.60 4.81
N GLY A 30 -1.57 -7.64 6.04
CA GLY A 30 -2.10 -6.50 6.77
C GLY A 30 -1.22 -6.17 7.97
N ILE A 31 -0.63 -4.97 7.98
CA ILE A 31 0.19 -4.47 9.08
C ILE A 31 -0.65 -3.48 9.89
N LEU A 32 -1.22 -3.94 11.00
CA LEU A 32 -2.21 -3.20 11.78
C LEU A 32 -1.57 -2.23 12.77
N PRO A 33 -2.18 -1.04 13.00
CA PRO A 33 -1.68 -0.07 13.97
C PRO A 33 -1.94 -0.45 15.43
N GLY A 34 -3.00 -1.21 15.69
CA GLY A 34 -3.46 -1.58 17.03
C GLY A 34 -2.77 -2.82 17.60
N GLU A 35 -3.37 -3.36 18.66
CA GLU A 35 -2.83 -4.47 19.47
C GLU A 35 -3.60 -5.78 19.27
N THR A 36 -4.62 -5.80 18.39
CA THR A 36 -5.42 -6.99 18.12
C THR A 36 -5.49 -7.31 16.64
N ARG A 37 -5.53 -8.60 16.32
CA ARG A 37 -5.75 -9.08 14.93
C ARG A 37 -7.20 -8.97 14.49
N ALA A 38 -8.13 -8.75 15.42
CA ALA A 38 -9.55 -8.65 15.13
C ALA A 38 -9.92 -7.45 14.25
N ASP A 39 -9.05 -6.42 14.22
CA ASP A 39 -9.26 -5.22 13.42
C ASP A 39 -8.88 -5.42 11.93
N ALA A 40 -8.26 -6.55 11.58
CA ALA A 40 -7.95 -6.86 10.18
C ALA A 40 -9.23 -7.02 9.36
N ASN A 41 -9.24 -6.47 8.15
CA ASN A 41 -10.29 -6.78 7.18
C ASN A 41 -10.23 -8.27 6.78
N GLU A 42 -11.39 -8.81 6.37
CA GLU A 42 -11.57 -10.24 6.04
C GLU A 42 -10.71 -10.74 4.86
N TRP A 43 -10.12 -9.84 4.08
CA TRP A 43 -9.35 -10.17 2.88
C TRP A 43 -7.85 -10.34 3.16
N ILE A 44 -7.40 -10.24 4.41
CA ILE A 44 -5.99 -10.40 4.80
C ILE A 44 -5.65 -11.86 5.13
N ASP A 45 -4.64 -12.42 4.45
CA ASP A 45 -4.11 -13.77 4.73
C ASP A 45 -3.20 -13.77 5.96
N HIS A 46 -2.29 -12.80 6.02
CA HIS A 46 -1.28 -12.70 7.07
C HIS A 46 -1.39 -11.37 7.81
N VAL A 47 -1.62 -11.44 9.12
CA VAL A 47 -1.80 -10.27 9.98
C VAL A 47 -0.56 -10.05 10.83
N VAL A 48 -0.02 -8.84 10.77
CA VAL A 48 1.04 -8.35 11.66
C VAL A 48 0.45 -7.26 12.54
N VAL A 49 0.32 -7.54 13.83
CA VAL A 49 -0.16 -6.58 14.83
C VAL A 49 1.05 -5.84 15.39
N THR A 50 1.02 -4.50 15.38
CA THR A 50 2.22 -3.70 15.71
C THR A 50 2.14 -2.95 17.04
N GLY A 51 0.96 -2.50 17.47
CA GLY A 51 0.80 -1.71 18.70
C GLY A 51 1.45 -0.33 18.69
N ILE A 52 1.90 0.16 17.53
CA ILE A 52 2.67 1.43 17.41
C ILE A 52 1.92 2.54 16.67
N GLY A 53 0.60 2.39 16.49
CA GLY A 53 -0.23 3.42 15.87
C GLY A 53 0.26 3.79 14.47
N HIS A 54 0.37 5.10 14.18
CA HIS A 54 0.81 5.59 12.87
C HIS A 54 2.28 5.28 12.53
N ALA A 55 3.12 4.91 13.50
CA ALA A 55 4.50 4.51 13.20
C ALA A 55 4.56 3.26 12.31
N ARG A 56 3.51 2.43 12.28
CA ARG A 56 3.37 1.28 11.37
C ARG A 56 3.40 1.65 9.89
N ASN A 57 3.11 2.91 9.53
CA ASN A 57 3.15 3.38 8.15
C ASN A 57 4.52 3.09 7.50
N LEU A 58 5.61 3.24 8.26
CA LEU A 58 6.96 2.88 7.81
C LEU A 58 7.07 1.39 7.49
N ALA A 59 6.51 0.51 8.33
CA ALA A 59 6.55 -0.94 8.11
C ALA A 59 5.79 -1.34 6.84
N VAL A 60 4.67 -0.68 6.52
CA VAL A 60 3.95 -0.88 5.25
C VAL A 60 4.79 -0.45 4.06
N ALA A 61 5.32 0.79 4.07
CA ALA A 61 6.15 1.29 2.98
C ALA A 61 7.46 0.49 2.79
N ALA A 62 8.07 0.02 3.88
CA ALA A 62 9.34 -0.71 3.84
C ALA A 62 9.20 -2.14 3.33
N SER A 63 8.04 -2.77 3.56
CA SER A 63 7.75 -4.14 3.14
C SER A 63 7.41 -4.26 1.65
N GLY A 64 7.11 -3.15 0.96
CA GLY A 64 6.84 -3.12 -0.47
C GLY A 64 8.09 -2.84 -1.30
N ASP A 65 8.20 -3.50 -2.46
CA ASP A 65 9.21 -3.18 -3.48
C ASP A 65 8.88 -1.86 -4.22
N ALA A 66 7.59 -1.58 -4.36
CA ALA A 66 7.02 -0.34 -4.87
C ALA A 66 5.71 -0.02 -4.11
N VAL A 67 5.29 1.24 -4.13
CA VAL A 67 4.09 1.73 -3.45
C VAL A 67 3.12 2.35 -4.45
N ILE A 68 1.87 1.90 -4.40
CA ILE A 68 0.75 2.58 -5.08
C ILE A 68 -0.03 3.34 -4.02
N ALA A 69 0.04 4.67 -4.06
CA ALA A 69 -0.69 5.54 -3.18
C ALA A 69 -2.06 5.85 -3.76
N VAL A 70 -3.12 5.58 -2.99
CA VAL A 70 -4.51 5.82 -3.40
C VAL A 70 -5.16 6.78 -2.41
N GLY A 71 -5.80 7.83 -2.95
CA GLY A 71 -6.43 8.89 -2.16
C GLY A 71 -5.44 9.96 -1.66
N GLY A 72 -5.96 10.89 -0.85
CA GLY A 72 -5.27 12.13 -0.45
C GLY A 72 -5.12 12.35 1.05
N SER A 73 -5.16 11.30 1.87
CA SER A 73 -5.04 11.46 3.33
C SER A 73 -3.60 11.82 3.75
N TRP A 74 -3.44 12.41 4.94
CA TRP A 74 -2.12 12.62 5.54
C TRP A 74 -1.36 11.31 5.84
N GLY A 75 -2.09 10.24 6.17
CA GLY A 75 -1.51 8.91 6.33
C GLY A 75 -0.89 8.41 5.02
N THR A 76 -1.58 8.63 3.90
CA THR A 76 -1.08 8.34 2.54
C THR A 76 0.18 9.15 2.25
N LEU A 77 0.19 10.45 2.56
CA LEU A 77 1.38 11.30 2.35
C LEU A 77 2.58 10.83 3.17
N ALA A 78 2.36 10.42 4.42
CA ALA A 78 3.43 9.88 5.27
C ALA A 78 4.03 8.59 4.67
N GLU A 79 3.21 7.69 4.15
CA GLU A 79 3.69 6.47 3.47
C GLU A 79 4.45 6.79 2.18
N ILE A 80 4.01 7.78 1.39
CA ILE A 80 4.76 8.27 0.23
C ILE A 80 6.14 8.77 0.67
N GLY A 81 6.21 9.60 1.72
CA GLY A 81 7.47 10.11 2.24
C GLY A 81 8.44 9.00 2.68
N PHE A 82 7.95 8.01 3.42
CA PHE A 82 8.76 6.85 3.82
C PHE A 82 9.24 6.03 2.61
N ALA A 83 8.35 5.75 1.67
CA ALA A 83 8.70 5.00 0.46
C ALA A 83 9.79 5.72 -0.35
N SER A 84 9.64 7.03 -0.56
CA SER A 84 10.64 7.86 -1.23
C SER A 84 11.98 7.87 -0.48
N ARG A 85 11.95 7.99 0.86
CA ARG A 85 13.18 7.98 1.69
C ARG A 85 13.91 6.63 1.66
N LEU A 86 13.18 5.54 1.46
CA LEU A 86 13.69 4.18 1.30
C LEU A 86 14.08 3.86 -0.16
N GLY A 87 13.91 4.82 -1.07
CA GLY A 87 14.20 4.65 -2.48
C GLY A 87 13.24 3.70 -3.19
N ARG A 88 12.03 3.47 -2.67
CA ARG A 88 10.99 2.70 -3.35
C ARG A 88 10.35 3.54 -4.45
N ARG A 89 9.96 2.90 -5.56
CA ARG A 89 9.13 3.58 -6.56
C ARG A 89 7.76 3.88 -5.96
N VAL A 90 7.28 5.09 -6.16
CA VAL A 90 5.94 5.52 -5.73
C VAL A 90 5.14 5.91 -6.97
N VAL A 91 3.90 5.43 -7.04
CA VAL A 91 2.92 5.82 -8.05
C VAL A 91 1.66 6.29 -7.33
N VAL A 92 1.18 7.49 -7.64
CA VAL A 92 -0.10 7.97 -7.14
C VAL A 92 -1.20 7.62 -8.15
N LEU A 93 -2.22 6.88 -7.70
CA LEU A 93 -3.44 6.65 -8.48
C LEU A 93 -4.37 7.86 -8.34
N GLU A 94 -4.80 8.42 -9.45
CA GLU A 94 -5.67 9.58 -9.47
C GLU A 94 -7.12 9.23 -9.08
N PRO A 95 -7.82 10.12 -8.34
CA PRO A 95 -7.33 11.37 -7.75
C PRO A 95 -6.47 11.13 -6.48
N GLY A 96 -5.46 11.99 -6.27
CA GLY A 96 -4.54 11.90 -5.14
C GLY A 96 -3.53 13.05 -5.10
N TRP A 97 -2.52 12.93 -4.23
CA TRP A 97 -1.46 13.93 -4.07
C TRP A 97 -0.72 14.25 -5.38
N GLU A 98 -0.29 15.50 -5.52
CA GLU A 98 0.60 15.96 -6.59
C GLU A 98 1.94 16.35 -5.97
N LEU A 99 2.99 15.59 -6.30
CA LEU A 99 4.31 15.69 -5.68
C LEU A 99 5.38 15.62 -6.76
N GLU A 100 6.39 16.48 -6.65
CA GLU A 100 7.51 16.49 -7.58
C GLU A 100 8.27 15.15 -7.54
N GLY A 101 8.58 14.60 -8.73
CA GLY A 101 9.34 13.35 -8.86
C GLY A 101 8.56 12.07 -8.55
N VAL A 102 7.24 12.14 -8.33
CA VAL A 102 6.37 10.97 -8.12
C VAL A 102 5.49 10.75 -9.36
N GLU A 103 5.52 9.54 -9.91
CA GLU A 103 4.71 9.18 -11.08
C GLU A 103 3.21 9.15 -10.72
N ARG A 104 2.35 9.51 -11.66
CA ARG A 104 0.88 9.48 -11.49
C ARG A 104 0.26 8.58 -12.54
N ALA A 105 -0.81 7.89 -12.15
CA ALA A 105 -1.57 7.00 -13.02
C ALA A 105 -3.05 7.39 -13.02
N GLY A 106 -3.66 7.43 -14.19
CA GLY A 106 -5.10 7.69 -14.34
C GLY A 106 -5.95 6.44 -14.09
N THR A 107 -5.35 5.24 -14.10
CA THR A 107 -6.09 3.98 -13.90
C THR A 107 -5.36 3.00 -12.97
N PRO A 108 -6.08 2.08 -12.30
CA PRO A 108 -5.45 1.04 -11.49
C PRO A 108 -4.49 0.14 -12.30
N ALA A 109 -4.84 -0.18 -13.54
CA ALA A 109 -4.00 -1.03 -14.40
C ALA A 109 -2.66 -0.37 -14.71
N GLU A 110 -2.71 0.91 -15.09
CA GLU A 110 -1.53 1.75 -15.32
C GLU A 110 -0.68 1.89 -14.05
N ALA A 111 -1.31 2.10 -12.89
CA ALA A 111 -0.59 2.21 -11.62
C ALA A 111 0.25 0.95 -11.32
N VAL A 112 -0.31 -0.24 -11.57
CA VAL A 112 0.43 -1.50 -11.40
C VAL A 112 1.51 -1.68 -12.48
N GLU A 113 1.30 -1.21 -13.70
CA GLU A 113 2.34 -1.25 -14.76
C GLU A 113 3.54 -0.37 -14.41
N LEU A 114 3.30 0.85 -13.94
CA LEU A 114 4.34 1.77 -13.49
C LEU A 114 5.07 1.21 -12.25
N ALA A 115 4.33 0.67 -11.28
CA ALA A 115 4.91 0.10 -10.06
C ALA A 115 5.84 -1.09 -10.35
N LEU A 116 5.50 -1.94 -11.33
CA LEU A 116 6.28 -3.13 -11.68
C LEU A 116 7.35 -2.88 -12.74
N ARG A 117 7.46 -1.67 -13.28
CA ARG A 117 8.46 -1.34 -14.29
C ARG A 117 9.87 -1.49 -13.71
N SER A 118 10.75 -2.22 -14.40
CA SER A 118 12.16 -2.32 -14.02
C SER A 118 12.76 -0.91 -13.86
N ARG A 119 13.57 -0.72 -12.82
CA ARG A 119 14.38 0.50 -12.73
C ARG A 119 15.46 0.44 -13.83
N PRO A 120 15.75 1.56 -14.50
CA PRO A 120 16.93 1.64 -15.35
C PRO A 120 18.21 1.40 -14.53
#